data_AF-A0A9D4WF96-F1
#
_entry.id   AF-A0A9D4WF96-F1
#
_cell.length_a   1.000
_cell.length_b   1.000
_cell.length_c   1.000
_cell.angle_alpha   90.00
_cell.angle_beta   90.00
_cell.angle_gamma   90.00
#
_symmetry.space_group_name_H-M   'P 1'
#
loop_
_entity.id
_entity.type
_entity.pdbx_description
1 polymer ?
#
loop_
_entity_poly.entity_id
_entity_poly.type
_entity_poly.pdbx_seq_one_letter_code
_entity_poly.pdbx_strand_id
1 'polypeptide(L)'
;MLNRMRELQRQRSWREADVARTIQVYIKGPVARYRCIHAATTLLPRNPTNFPSTALVFNTLQHFFWDIIDKNLTKRVREKMLAAVLKNEMAWFDQEENESARIAARLALDANNVRSAIGDRISIIVQNTAPMLVACTAGFVLQWRLALVLIAVFPVVVAATVLQKMFMTGFSGDLEAAHAKATQLAGEAIANVRTVAAFNSEAKKLFAFLLPVLKLRYKGAFGRDRFLEADME
;
A
#
# COMPACT_ATOMS: atom_id res chain seq x y z
N MET A 1 -29.48 -38.06 -50.48
CA MET A 1 -29.61 -36.99 -49.45
C MET A 1 -29.73 -37.54 -48.03
N LEU A 2 -30.63 -38.50 -47.76
CA LEU A 2 -30.83 -39.08 -46.41
C LEU A 2 -29.58 -39.71 -45.77
N ASN A 3 -28.68 -40.32 -46.56
CA ASN A 3 -27.43 -40.86 -46.02
C ASN A 3 -26.45 -39.76 -45.58
N ARG A 4 -26.37 -38.66 -46.34
CA ARG A 4 -25.51 -37.50 -46.04
C ARG A 4 -25.98 -36.75 -44.79
N MET A 5 -27.31 -36.68 -44.57
CA MET A 5 -27.91 -36.14 -43.34
C MET A 5 -27.59 -37.00 -42.10
N ARG A 6 -27.61 -38.33 -42.25
CA ARG A 6 -27.24 -39.26 -41.17
C ARG A 6 -25.76 -39.16 -40.78
N GLU A 7 -24.86 -38.92 -41.73
CA GLU A 7 -23.43 -38.70 -41.47
C GLU A 7 -23.19 -37.41 -40.68
N LEU A 8 -23.88 -36.32 -41.04
CA LEU A 8 -23.74 -35.03 -40.36
C LEU A 8 -24.29 -35.08 -38.92
N GLN A 9 -25.39 -35.79 -38.68
CA GLN A 9 -25.86 -36.03 -37.32
C GLN A 9 -24.87 -36.86 -36.49
N ARG A 10 -24.25 -37.87 -37.09
CA ARG A 10 -23.19 -38.64 -36.43
C ARG A 10 -22.02 -37.72 -36.07
N GLN A 11 -21.52 -36.91 -36.99
CA GLN A 11 -20.42 -35.97 -36.71
C GLN A 11 -20.75 -34.90 -35.66
N ARG A 12 -22.02 -34.49 -35.54
CA ARG A 12 -22.44 -33.55 -34.49
C ARG A 12 -22.42 -34.23 -33.11
N SER A 13 -22.96 -35.45 -33.03
CA SER A 13 -22.91 -36.30 -31.83
C SER A 13 -21.47 -36.57 -31.37
N TRP A 14 -20.55 -36.88 -32.28
CA TRP A 14 -19.14 -37.09 -31.94
C TRP A 14 -18.47 -35.83 -31.38
N ARG A 15 -18.74 -34.66 -31.98
CA ARG A 15 -18.22 -33.37 -31.48
C ARG A 15 -18.76 -33.02 -30.09
N GLU A 16 -20.05 -33.25 -29.84
CA GLU A 16 -20.65 -33.02 -28.52
C GLU A 16 -20.06 -33.97 -27.47
N ALA A 17 -19.81 -35.23 -27.81
CA ALA A 17 -19.18 -36.20 -26.92
C ALA A 17 -17.71 -35.86 -26.60
N ASP A 18 -16.95 -35.33 -27.56
CA ASP A 18 -15.55 -34.90 -27.33
C ASP A 18 -15.45 -33.61 -26.52
N VAL A 19 -16.36 -32.65 -26.76
CA VAL A 19 -16.47 -31.44 -25.94
C VAL A 19 -16.86 -31.81 -24.51
N ALA A 20 -17.84 -32.70 -24.33
CA ALA A 20 -18.24 -33.19 -23.00
C ALA A 20 -17.12 -33.95 -22.28
N ARG A 21 -16.32 -34.75 -22.99
CA ARG A 21 -15.13 -35.43 -22.42
C ARG A 21 -14.05 -34.43 -22.01
N THR A 22 -13.80 -33.40 -22.83
CA THR A 22 -12.81 -32.35 -22.53
C THR A 22 -13.22 -31.53 -21.31
N ILE A 23 -14.50 -31.16 -21.21
CA ILE A 23 -15.07 -30.48 -20.05
C ILE A 23 -15.05 -31.39 -18.81
N GLN A 24 -15.38 -32.68 -18.94
CA GLN A 24 -15.32 -33.64 -17.83
C GLN A 24 -13.91 -33.84 -17.29
N VAL A 25 -12.88 -33.89 -18.14
CA VAL A 25 -11.47 -33.95 -17.69
C VAL A 25 -11.05 -32.65 -17.01
N TYR A 26 -11.52 -31.50 -17.50
CA TYR A 26 -11.29 -30.20 -16.88
C TYR A 26 -11.95 -30.09 -15.49
N ILE A 27 -13.13 -30.68 -15.31
CA ILE A 27 -13.92 -30.60 -14.06
C ILE A 27 -13.55 -31.71 -13.06
N LYS A 28 -13.27 -32.94 -13.48
CA LYS A 28 -13.01 -34.07 -12.56
C LYS A 28 -11.60 -34.07 -11.96
N GLY A 29 -10.58 -33.60 -12.68
CA GLY A 29 -9.20 -33.53 -12.19
C GLY A 29 -9.03 -32.68 -10.92
N PRO A 30 -9.62 -31.47 -10.84
CA PRO A 30 -9.65 -30.67 -9.61
C PRO A 30 -10.41 -31.35 -8.48
N VAL A 31 -11.57 -31.95 -8.76
CA VAL A 31 -12.49 -32.50 -7.73
C VAL A 31 -11.85 -33.65 -6.93
N ALA A 32 -10.95 -34.43 -7.55
CA ALA A 32 -10.18 -35.46 -6.83
C ALA A 32 -9.12 -34.85 -5.88
N ARG A 33 -8.44 -33.77 -6.28
CA ARG A 33 -7.50 -33.03 -5.40
C ARG A 33 -8.21 -32.26 -4.30
N TYR A 34 -9.37 -31.67 -4.59
CA TYR A 34 -10.23 -31.03 -3.61
C TYR A 34 -10.70 -32.02 -2.53
N ARG A 35 -10.90 -33.30 -2.85
CA ARG A 35 -11.31 -34.32 -1.87
C ARG A 35 -10.19 -34.66 -0.87
N CYS A 36 -8.94 -34.73 -1.32
CA CYS A 36 -7.78 -34.90 -0.43
C CYS A 36 -7.53 -33.67 0.44
N ILE A 37 -7.79 -32.47 -0.08
CA ILE A 37 -7.67 -31.24 0.70
C ILE A 37 -8.85 -31.07 1.64
N HIS A 38 -10.06 -31.48 1.27
CA HIS A 38 -11.20 -31.51 2.19
C HIS A 38 -10.94 -32.47 3.37
N ALA A 39 -10.20 -33.57 3.13
CA ALA A 39 -9.70 -34.48 4.16
C ALA A 39 -8.59 -33.85 5.04
N ALA A 40 -7.76 -32.96 4.48
CA ALA A 40 -6.78 -32.16 5.24
C ALA A 40 -7.46 -31.03 6.04
N THR A 41 -8.49 -30.38 5.49
CA THR A 41 -9.32 -29.36 6.13
C THR A 41 -10.20 -29.95 7.23
N THR A 42 -10.51 -31.25 7.22
CA THR A 42 -11.20 -31.91 8.36
C THR A 42 -10.37 -32.02 9.63
N LEU A 43 -9.07 -31.70 9.62
CA LEU A 43 -8.27 -31.50 10.82
C LEU A 43 -8.42 -30.11 11.44
N LEU A 44 -9.01 -29.14 10.72
CA LEU A 44 -9.47 -27.88 11.31
C LEU A 44 -10.76 -28.14 12.11
N PRO A 45 -10.93 -27.48 13.27
CA PRO A 45 -12.12 -27.67 14.09
C PRO A 45 -13.38 -27.37 13.26
N ARG A 46 -14.18 -28.41 13.03
CA ARG A 46 -15.41 -28.39 12.22
C ARG A 46 -16.50 -27.44 12.74
N ASN A 47 -16.33 -26.87 13.93
CA ASN A 47 -17.31 -25.98 14.53
C ASN A 47 -17.00 -24.52 14.16
N PRO A 48 -17.85 -23.83 13.37
CA PRO A 48 -17.60 -22.46 12.93
C PRO A 48 -17.49 -21.45 14.10
N THR A 49 -17.99 -21.81 15.28
CA THR A 49 -17.86 -21.00 16.51
C THR A 49 -16.45 -20.99 17.11
N ASN A 50 -15.61 -22.00 16.83
CA ASN A 50 -14.26 -22.12 17.40
C ASN A 50 -13.17 -21.46 16.55
N PHE A 51 -13.45 -21.21 15.27
CA PHE A 51 -12.53 -20.55 14.35
C PHE A 51 -12.10 -19.15 14.82
N PRO A 52 -13.01 -18.24 15.23
CA PRO A 52 -12.61 -16.92 15.74
C PRO A 52 -11.81 -17.06 17.04
N SER A 53 -12.20 -17.95 17.95
CA SER A 53 -11.53 -18.15 19.24
C SER A 53 -10.09 -18.62 19.08
N THR A 54 -9.84 -19.59 18.18
CA THR A 54 -8.49 -20.09 17.90
C THR A 54 -7.60 -19.06 17.21
N ALA A 55 -8.16 -18.27 16.27
CA ALA A 55 -7.45 -17.18 15.61
C ALA A 55 -7.05 -16.06 16.58
N LEU A 56 -7.94 -15.68 17.51
CA LEU A 56 -7.67 -14.67 18.54
C LEU A 56 -6.52 -15.10 19.46
N VAL A 57 -6.54 -16.34 19.93
CA VAL A 57 -5.48 -16.88 20.78
C VAL A 57 -4.14 -16.87 20.05
N PHE A 58 -4.11 -17.33 18.80
CA PHE A 58 -2.89 -17.36 17.99
C PHE A 58 -2.33 -15.95 17.72
N ASN A 59 -3.18 -15.01 17.29
CA ASN A 59 -2.77 -13.64 17.00
C ASN A 59 -2.27 -12.91 18.26
N THR A 60 -2.96 -13.08 19.37
CA THR A 60 -2.56 -12.51 20.66
C THR A 60 -1.18 -13.03 21.07
N LEU A 61 -0.97 -14.35 21.03
CA LEU A 61 0.33 -14.96 21.34
C LEU A 61 1.44 -14.46 20.42
N GLN A 62 1.18 -14.37 19.11
CA GLN A 62 2.13 -13.86 18.13
C GLN A 62 2.57 -12.42 18.46
N HIS A 63 1.63 -11.54 18.79
CA HIS A 63 1.94 -10.16 19.19
C HIS A 63 2.71 -10.10 20.52
N PHE A 64 2.34 -10.94 21.50
CA PHE A 64 3.10 -11.05 22.74
C PHE A 64 4.57 -11.43 22.52
N PHE A 65 4.85 -12.41 21.66
CA PHE A 65 6.23 -12.78 21.33
C PHE A 65 6.96 -11.64 20.61
N TRP A 66 6.28 -10.95 19.69
CA TRP A 66 6.86 -9.80 19.00
C TRP A 66 7.23 -8.67 19.97
N ASP A 67 6.37 -8.37 20.93
CA ASP A 67 6.62 -7.36 21.97
C ASP A 67 7.84 -7.71 22.84
N ILE A 68 8.04 -8.99 23.14
CA ILE A 68 9.22 -9.46 23.88
C ILE A 68 10.50 -9.22 23.06
N ILE A 69 10.47 -9.57 21.78
CA ILE A 69 11.60 -9.36 20.86
C ILE A 69 11.93 -7.86 20.77
N ASP A 70 10.92 -7.02 20.60
CA ASP A 70 11.05 -5.58 20.42
C ASP A 70 11.58 -4.88 21.68
N LYS A 71 11.14 -5.30 22.87
CA LYS A 71 11.69 -4.85 24.17
C LYS A 71 13.17 -5.19 24.29
N ASN A 72 13.56 -6.42 23.94
CA ASN A 72 14.96 -6.86 23.99
C ASN A 72 15.84 -6.14 22.97
N LEU A 73 15.34 -5.92 21.76
CA LEU A 73 16.03 -5.16 20.72
C LEU A 73 16.28 -3.72 21.18
N THR A 74 15.24 -3.04 21.66
CA THR A 74 15.33 -1.66 22.14
C THR A 74 16.31 -1.50 23.29
N LYS A 75 16.30 -2.44 24.24
CA LYS A 75 17.24 -2.46 25.36
C LYS A 75 18.68 -2.53 24.86
N ARG A 76 18.99 -3.47 23.96
CA ARG A 76 20.34 -3.64 23.39
C ARG A 76 20.80 -2.42 22.60
N VAL A 77 19.91 -1.80 21.82
CA VAL A 77 20.23 -0.58 21.06
C VAL A 77 20.56 0.57 22.01
N ARG A 78 19.72 0.81 23.03
CA ARG A 78 19.95 1.87 24.02
C ARG A 78 21.25 1.66 24.80
N GLU A 79 21.51 0.44 25.24
CA GLU A 79 22.75 0.09 25.95
C GLU A 79 23.99 0.36 25.08
N LYS A 80 23.98 -0.04 23.81
CA LYS A 80 25.10 0.20 22.89
C LYS A 80 25.30 1.68 22.57
N MET A 81 24.22 2.42 22.35
CA MET A 81 24.31 3.85 22.07
C MET A 81 24.82 4.63 23.28
N LEU A 82 24.32 4.33 24.49
CA LEU A 82 24.82 4.92 25.73
C LEU A 82 26.30 4.59 25.96
N ALA A 83 26.69 3.32 25.78
CA ALA A 83 28.07 2.89 25.92
C ALA A 83 29.01 3.56 24.90
N ALA A 84 28.52 3.92 23.71
CA ALA A 84 29.29 4.68 22.73
C ALA A 84 29.48 6.14 23.16
N VAL A 85 28.42 6.78 23.67
CA VAL A 85 28.48 8.17 24.16
C VAL A 85 29.44 8.29 25.36
N LEU A 86 29.40 7.34 26.31
CA LEU A 86 30.27 7.36 27.50
C LEU A 86 31.76 7.15 27.20
N LYS A 87 32.13 6.71 25.99
CA LYS A 87 33.53 6.56 25.57
C LYS A 87 34.14 7.84 24.99
N ASN A 88 33.35 8.89 24.79
CA ASN A 88 33.86 10.16 24.30
C ASN A 88 34.69 10.87 25.38
N GLU A 89 35.65 11.68 24.92
CA GLU A 89 36.51 12.50 25.77
C GLU A 89 35.76 13.66 26.44
N MET A 90 36.28 14.17 27.58
CA MET A 90 35.59 15.19 28.38
C MET A 90 35.39 16.51 27.61
N ALA A 91 36.36 16.89 26.77
CA ALA A 91 36.28 18.07 25.90
C ALA A 91 35.13 18.00 24.87
N TRP A 92 34.64 16.81 24.54
CA TRP A 92 33.48 16.64 23.64
C TRP A 92 32.17 17.06 24.32
N PHE A 93 32.06 16.88 25.64
CA PHE A 93 30.89 17.28 26.44
C PHE A 93 30.87 18.77 26.81
N ASP A 94 32.01 19.46 26.72
CA ASP A 94 32.12 20.90 27.03
C ASP A 94 31.62 21.80 25.88
N GLN A 95 31.35 21.23 24.69
CA GLN A 95 30.77 21.98 23.59
C GLN A 95 29.30 22.31 23.89
N GLU A 96 28.85 23.56 23.67
CA GLU A 96 27.43 23.96 23.78
C GLU A 96 26.51 23.07 22.94
N GLU A 97 27.04 22.44 21.89
CA GLU A 97 26.28 21.52 21.07
C GLU A 97 25.99 20.16 21.74
N ASN A 98 26.77 19.79 22.75
CA ASN A 98 26.80 18.48 23.37
C ASN A 98 26.47 18.56 24.87
N GLU A 99 25.58 19.46 25.25
CA GLU A 99 25.02 19.48 26.59
C GLU A 99 24.39 18.10 26.94
N SER A 100 24.65 17.62 28.15
CA SER A 100 24.24 16.30 28.62
C SER A 100 22.72 16.06 28.50
N ALA A 101 21.90 17.08 28.79
CA ALA A 101 20.45 17.02 28.66
C ALA A 101 20.02 16.86 27.19
N ARG A 102 20.68 17.57 26.27
CA ARG A 102 20.39 17.55 24.84
C ARG A 102 20.80 16.22 24.19
N ILE A 103 21.95 15.67 24.59
CA ILE A 103 22.38 14.34 24.15
C ILE A 103 21.41 13.28 24.65
N ALA A 104 21.00 13.31 25.91
CA ALA A 104 20.06 12.33 26.46
C ALA A 104 18.72 12.35 25.71
N ALA A 105 18.19 13.55 25.40
CA ALA A 105 16.99 13.70 24.60
C ALA A 105 17.18 13.16 23.17
N ARG A 106 18.29 13.50 22.52
CA ARG A 106 18.62 13.01 21.18
C ARG A 106 18.79 11.50 21.14
N LEU A 107 19.47 10.91 22.11
CA LEU A 107 19.66 9.46 22.26
C LEU A 107 18.31 8.73 22.41
N ALA A 108 17.38 9.29 23.18
CA ALA A 108 16.06 8.73 23.36
C ALA A 108 15.23 8.78 22.07
N LEU A 109 15.30 9.91 21.34
CA LEU A 109 14.65 10.07 20.04
C LEU A 109 15.24 9.12 18.99
N ASP A 110 16.56 9.07 18.87
CA ASP A 110 17.26 8.21 17.92
C ASP A 110 17.00 6.73 18.23
N ALA A 111 17.01 6.32 19.50
CA ALA A 111 16.65 4.97 19.89
C ALA A 111 15.19 4.62 19.54
N ASN A 112 14.26 5.57 19.67
CA ASN A 112 12.86 5.35 19.31
C ASN A 112 12.68 5.28 17.78
N ASN A 113 13.37 6.14 17.04
CA ASN A 113 13.38 6.12 15.58
C ASN A 113 13.94 4.80 15.04
N VAL A 114 15.06 4.33 15.60
CA VAL A 114 15.66 3.04 15.24
C VAL A 114 14.72 1.88 15.58
N ARG A 115 14.08 1.91 16.76
CA ARG A 115 13.09 0.91 17.15
C ARG A 115 11.93 0.84 16.15
N SER A 116 11.32 1.98 15.80
CA SER A 116 10.19 1.97 14.86
C SER A 116 10.62 1.64 13.44
N ALA A 117 11.80 2.09 13.01
CA ALA A 117 12.33 1.81 11.68
C ALA A 117 12.70 0.33 11.48
N ILE A 118 13.17 -0.36 12.52
CA ILE A 118 13.67 -1.74 12.41
C ILE A 118 12.68 -2.73 13.02
N GLY A 119 12.26 -2.51 14.26
CA GLY A 119 11.32 -3.38 14.98
C GLY A 119 10.00 -3.50 14.23
N ASP A 120 9.25 -2.41 14.07
CA ASP A 120 7.92 -2.46 13.45
C ASP A 120 7.97 -3.01 12.02
N ARG A 121 9.01 -2.62 11.25
CA ARG A 121 9.16 -3.04 9.86
C ARG A 121 9.46 -4.54 9.73
N ILE A 122 10.36 -5.09 10.53
CA ILE A 122 10.66 -6.54 10.49
C ILE A 122 9.41 -7.34 10.86
N SER A 123 8.65 -6.89 11.87
CA SER A 123 7.37 -7.51 12.26
C SER A 123 6.44 -7.65 11.06
N ILE A 124 6.21 -6.54 10.36
CA ILE A 124 5.27 -6.46 9.25
C ILE A 124 5.77 -7.31 8.07
N ILE A 125 7.08 -7.29 7.79
CA ILE A 125 7.67 -8.09 6.71
C ILE A 125 7.45 -9.58 6.98
N VAL A 126 7.73 -10.05 8.19
CA VAL A 126 7.55 -11.47 8.55
C VAL A 126 6.06 -11.84 8.51
N GLN A 127 5.20 -11.00 9.08
CA GLN A 127 3.75 -11.21 9.12
C GLN A 127 3.11 -11.24 7.73
N ASN A 128 3.64 -10.51 6.76
CA ASN A 128 3.12 -10.52 5.39
C ASN A 128 3.75 -11.63 4.53
N THR A 129 5.04 -11.90 4.71
CA THR A 129 5.76 -12.86 3.86
C THR A 129 5.40 -14.30 4.19
N ALA A 130 5.25 -14.65 5.47
CA ALA A 130 4.89 -16.01 5.89
C ALA A 130 3.56 -16.50 5.28
N PRO A 131 2.42 -15.79 5.43
CA PRO A 131 1.17 -16.21 4.80
C PRO A 131 1.21 -16.08 3.28
N MET A 132 1.99 -15.15 2.71
CA MET A 132 2.17 -15.06 1.26
C MET A 132 2.81 -16.33 0.71
N LEU A 133 3.86 -16.86 1.35
CA LEU A 133 4.48 -18.12 0.94
C LEU A 133 3.53 -19.31 1.10
N VAL A 134 2.78 -19.37 2.20
CA VAL A 134 1.78 -20.44 2.42
C VAL A 134 0.66 -20.36 1.37
N ALA A 135 0.15 -19.17 1.08
CA ALA A 135 -0.89 -18.96 0.09
C ALA A 135 -0.40 -19.26 -1.34
N CYS A 136 0.82 -18.85 -1.69
CA CYS A 136 1.44 -19.17 -2.97
C CYS A 136 1.59 -20.68 -3.14
N THR A 137 2.20 -21.36 -2.16
CA THR A 137 2.41 -22.82 -2.22
C THR A 137 1.09 -23.58 -2.26
N ALA A 138 0.10 -23.21 -1.43
CA ALA A 138 -1.23 -23.78 -1.46
C ALA A 138 -1.95 -23.55 -2.81
N GLY A 139 -1.84 -22.35 -3.38
CA GLY A 139 -2.45 -21.98 -4.66
C GLY A 139 -1.90 -22.79 -5.85
N PHE A 140 -0.57 -23.00 -5.89
CA PHE A 140 0.05 -23.83 -6.92
C PHE A 140 -0.33 -25.31 -6.81
N VAL A 141 -0.47 -25.85 -5.60
CA VAL A 141 -0.83 -27.26 -5.37
C VAL A 141 -2.30 -27.53 -5.75
N LEU A 142 -3.20 -26.61 -5.45
CA LEU A 142 -4.65 -26.71 -5.73
C LEU A 142 -4.94 -26.74 -7.23
N GLN A 143 -4.66 -25.63 -7.92
CA GLN A 143 -5.01 -25.46 -9.34
C GLN A 143 -3.98 -24.58 -10.05
N TRP A 144 -2.88 -25.21 -10.49
CA TRP A 144 -1.80 -24.54 -11.24
C TRP A 144 -2.29 -23.77 -12.48
N ARG A 145 -3.39 -24.21 -13.13
CA ARG A 145 -3.98 -23.52 -14.29
C ARG A 145 -4.61 -22.16 -13.92
N LEU A 146 -5.28 -22.06 -12.76
CA LEU A 146 -5.83 -20.79 -12.29
C LEU A 146 -4.74 -19.86 -11.76
N ALA A 147 -3.71 -20.42 -11.11
CA ALA A 147 -2.56 -19.65 -10.64
C ALA A 147 -1.82 -18.94 -11.80
N LEU A 148 -1.64 -19.61 -12.94
CA LEU A 148 -1.02 -18.98 -14.12
C LEU A 148 -1.84 -17.82 -14.69
N VAL A 149 -3.18 -17.93 -14.70
CA VAL A 149 -4.05 -16.83 -15.14
C VAL A 149 -3.95 -15.63 -14.19
N LEU A 150 -3.91 -15.88 -12.87
CA LEU A 150 -3.70 -14.82 -11.88
C LEU A 150 -2.36 -14.12 -12.06
N ILE A 151 -1.29 -14.86 -12.32
CA ILE A 151 0.03 -14.30 -12.59
C ILE A 151 0.03 -13.44 -13.85
N ALA A 152 -0.73 -13.81 -14.89
CA ALA A 152 -0.86 -13.01 -16.11
C ALA A 152 -1.68 -11.72 -15.91
N VAL A 153 -2.67 -11.73 -15.02
CA VAL A 153 -3.50 -10.55 -14.71
C VAL A 153 -2.79 -9.61 -13.73
N PHE A 154 -1.95 -10.14 -12.83
CA PHE A 154 -1.21 -9.36 -11.85
C PHE A 154 -0.43 -8.15 -12.43
N PRO A 155 0.38 -8.26 -13.50
CA PRO A 155 1.08 -7.12 -14.07
C PRO A 155 0.16 -6.04 -14.65
N VAL A 156 -1.02 -6.42 -15.17
CA VAL A 156 -2.02 -5.46 -15.68
C VAL A 156 -2.56 -4.61 -14.53
N VAL A 157 -2.87 -5.24 -13.40
CA VAL A 157 -3.32 -4.53 -12.19
C VAL A 157 -2.22 -3.65 -11.63
N VAL A 158 -0.98 -4.17 -11.55
CA VAL A 158 0.17 -3.37 -11.09
C VAL A 158 0.37 -2.15 -11.99
N ALA A 159 0.35 -2.32 -13.31
CA ALA A 159 0.47 -1.20 -14.26
C ALA A 159 -0.63 -0.14 -14.06
N ALA A 160 -1.88 -0.56 -13.88
CA ALA A 160 -2.98 0.35 -13.60
C ALA A 160 -2.78 1.12 -12.29
N THR A 161 -2.33 0.46 -11.21
CA THR A 161 -2.08 1.12 -9.92
C THR A 161 -0.89 2.08 -9.97
N VAL A 162 0.18 1.73 -10.69
CA VAL A 162 1.34 2.62 -10.88
C VAL A 162 0.92 3.85 -11.67
N LEU A 163 0.16 3.66 -12.74
CA LEU A 163 -0.36 4.76 -13.54
C LEU A 163 -1.24 5.68 -12.69
N GLN A 164 -2.16 5.12 -11.89
CA GLN A 164 -2.98 5.90 -10.95
C GLN A 164 -2.12 6.68 -9.95
N LYS A 165 -1.08 6.07 -9.38
CA LYS A 165 -0.17 6.75 -8.46
C LYS A 165 0.56 7.90 -9.14
N MET A 166 1.09 7.69 -10.34
CA MET A 166 1.76 8.75 -11.11
C MET A 166 0.83 9.92 -11.41
N PHE A 167 -0.43 9.65 -11.77
CA PHE A 167 -1.45 10.67 -11.95
C PHE A 167 -1.74 11.44 -10.64
N MET A 168 -1.90 10.73 -9.52
CA MET A 168 -2.14 11.36 -8.22
C MET A 168 -0.95 12.21 -7.76
N THR A 169 0.28 11.76 -7.94
CA THR A 169 1.48 12.53 -7.56
C THR A 169 1.68 13.77 -8.43
N GLY A 170 1.36 13.67 -9.73
CA GLY A 170 1.38 14.83 -10.63
C GLY A 170 0.34 15.88 -10.23
N PHE A 171 -0.88 15.44 -9.88
CA PHE A 171 -1.94 16.34 -9.43
C PHE A 171 -1.69 16.90 -8.02
N SER A 172 -1.10 16.13 -7.11
CA SER A 172 -0.83 16.58 -5.75
C SER A 172 0.23 17.69 -5.69
N GLY A 173 1.27 17.63 -6.53
CA GLY A 173 2.29 18.68 -6.60
C GLY A 173 1.72 20.01 -7.09
N ASP A 174 0.89 19.98 -8.13
CA ASP A 174 0.17 21.17 -8.64
C ASP A 174 -0.79 21.74 -7.57
N LEU A 175 -1.47 20.86 -6.84
CA LEU A 175 -2.38 21.22 -5.74
C LEU A 175 -1.65 21.90 -4.59
N GLU A 176 -0.54 21.32 -4.15
CA GLU A 176 0.29 21.83 -3.06
C GLU A 176 0.91 23.18 -3.41
N ALA A 177 1.40 23.37 -4.65
CA ALA A 177 1.95 24.63 -5.11
C ALA A 177 0.90 25.75 -5.16
N ALA A 178 -0.32 25.47 -5.62
CA ALA A 178 -1.38 26.47 -5.63
C ALA A 178 -1.87 26.82 -4.22
N HIS A 179 -1.96 25.82 -3.32
CA HIS A 179 -2.28 26.06 -1.92
C HIS A 179 -1.20 26.90 -1.23
N ALA A 180 0.08 26.59 -1.43
CA ALA A 180 1.18 27.38 -0.90
C ALA A 180 1.10 28.84 -1.34
N LYS A 181 0.82 29.10 -2.63
CA LYS A 181 0.65 30.46 -3.16
C LYS A 181 -0.56 31.19 -2.59
N ALA A 182 -1.69 30.49 -2.42
CA ALA A 182 -2.89 31.07 -1.81
C ALA A 182 -2.65 31.41 -0.34
N THR A 183 -2.00 30.52 0.42
CA THR A 183 -1.64 30.74 1.83
C THR A 183 -0.65 31.89 1.99
N GLN A 184 0.35 31.99 1.11
CA GLN A 184 1.29 33.12 1.12
C GLN A 184 0.55 34.45 0.91
N LEU A 185 -0.32 34.53 -0.11
CA LEU A 185 -1.07 35.75 -0.41
C LEU A 185 -2.05 36.13 0.72
N ALA A 186 -2.68 35.14 1.34
CA ALA A 186 -3.51 35.36 2.52
C ALA A 186 -2.68 35.88 3.70
N GLY A 187 -1.48 35.32 3.92
CA GLY A 187 -0.54 35.80 4.94
C GLY A 187 -0.12 37.25 4.72
N GLU A 188 0.21 37.63 3.48
CA GLU A 188 0.54 39.02 3.12
C GLU A 188 -0.64 39.97 3.33
N ALA A 189 -1.86 39.56 2.99
CA ALA A 189 -3.05 40.37 3.17
C ALA A 189 -3.40 40.58 4.66
N ILE A 190 -3.26 39.56 5.49
CA ILE A 190 -3.51 39.63 6.93
C ILE A 190 -2.44 40.49 7.62
N ALA A 191 -1.16 40.30 7.28
CA ALA A 191 -0.06 41.07 7.85
C ALA A 191 -0.21 42.58 7.59
N ASN A 192 -0.75 42.95 6.42
CA ASN A 192 -0.92 44.33 5.98
C ASN A 192 -2.38 44.81 5.97
N VAL A 193 -3.23 44.27 6.84
CA VAL A 193 -4.69 44.53 6.86
C VAL A 193 -5.04 46.02 6.93
N ARG A 194 -4.30 46.84 7.69
CA ARG A 194 -4.53 48.29 7.79
C ARG A 194 -4.31 49.00 6.45
N THR A 195 -3.35 48.55 5.65
CA THR A 195 -3.09 49.12 4.32
C THR A 195 -4.14 48.67 3.31
N VAL A 196 -4.56 47.40 3.36
CA VAL A 196 -5.59 46.86 2.47
C VAL A 196 -6.93 47.57 2.68
N ALA A 197 -7.29 47.82 3.94
CA ALA A 197 -8.46 48.59 4.34
C ALA A 197 -8.36 50.07 3.94
N ALA A 198 -7.20 50.70 4.11
CA ALA A 198 -6.98 52.09 3.71
C ALA A 198 -7.12 52.32 2.19
N PHE A 199 -6.73 51.34 1.37
CA PHE A 199 -6.88 51.40 -0.09
C PHE A 199 -8.19 50.77 -0.61
N ASN A 200 -9.08 50.31 0.27
CA ASN A 200 -10.32 49.60 -0.06
C ASN A 200 -10.13 48.50 -1.13
N SER A 201 -9.04 47.72 -1.01
CA SER A 201 -8.55 46.80 -2.05
C SER A 201 -8.88 45.32 -1.77
N GLU A 202 -9.82 45.08 -0.87
CA GLU A 202 -10.21 43.75 -0.38
C GLU A 202 -10.68 42.83 -1.52
N ALA A 203 -11.53 43.35 -2.42
CA ALA A 203 -12.03 42.60 -3.57
C ALA A 203 -10.90 42.10 -4.50
N LYS A 204 -9.85 42.91 -4.69
CA LYS A 204 -8.71 42.56 -5.54
C LYS A 204 -7.84 41.46 -4.91
N LYS A 205 -7.66 41.49 -3.59
CA LYS A 205 -6.91 40.46 -2.85
C LYS A 205 -7.67 39.15 -2.74
N LEU A 206 -8.99 39.20 -2.53
CA LEU A 206 -9.87 38.02 -2.57
C LEU A 206 -9.86 37.36 -3.95
N PHE A 207 -9.93 38.15 -5.02
CA PHE A 207 -9.85 37.61 -6.39
C PHE A 207 -8.50 36.93 -6.66
N ALA A 208 -7.40 37.57 -6.25
CA ALA A 208 -6.06 37.01 -6.40
C ALA A 208 -5.83 35.74 -5.55
N PHE A 209 -6.52 35.58 -4.42
CA PHE A 209 -6.52 34.36 -3.60
C PHE A 209 -7.30 33.21 -4.27
N LEU A 210 -8.42 33.52 -4.93
CA LEU A 210 -9.26 32.51 -5.60
C LEU A 210 -8.67 32.02 -6.94
N LEU A 211 -7.85 32.85 -7.60
CA LEU A 211 -7.30 32.58 -8.93
C LEU A 211 -6.48 31.26 -9.03
N PRO A 212 -5.52 30.96 -8.12
CA PRO A 212 -4.78 29.70 -8.13
C PRO A 212 -5.69 28.48 -7.94
N VAL A 213 -6.68 28.58 -7.04
CA VAL A 213 -7.62 27.50 -6.72
C VAL A 213 -8.56 27.22 -7.90
N LEU A 214 -9.05 28.28 -8.55
CA LEU A 214 -9.90 28.17 -9.74
C LEU A 214 -9.14 27.60 -10.95
N LYS A 215 -7.87 27.97 -11.15
CA LYS A 215 -7.01 27.40 -12.21
C LYS A 215 -6.87 25.89 -12.07
N LEU A 216 -6.69 25.38 -10.86
CA LEU A 216 -6.63 23.93 -10.63
C LEU A 216 -7.98 23.24 -10.87
N ARG A 217 -9.08 23.85 -10.44
CA ARG A 217 -10.43 23.32 -10.69
C ARG A 217 -10.73 23.20 -12.19
N TYR A 218 -10.29 24.16 -12.98
CA TYR A 218 -10.45 24.15 -14.43
C TYR A 218 -9.55 23.09 -15.11
N LYS A 219 -8.28 22.98 -14.67
CA LYS A 219 -7.31 22.00 -15.19
C LYS A 219 -7.69 20.54 -14.87
N GLY A 220 -8.34 20.30 -13.73
CA GLY A 220 -8.86 18.97 -13.36
C GLY A 220 -10.16 18.58 -14.06
N ALA A 221 -10.95 19.54 -14.54
CA ALA A 221 -12.22 19.29 -15.24
C ALA A 221 -12.04 19.06 -16.75
N PHE A 222 -10.96 19.57 -17.34
CA PHE A 222 -10.66 19.42 -18.76
C PHE A 222 -9.32 18.67 -18.92
N GLY A 223 -9.39 17.33 -18.81
CA GLY A 223 -8.26 16.47 -19.14
C GLY A 223 -8.04 16.48 -20.65
N ARG A 224 -6.84 16.95 -21.09
CA ARG A 224 -6.50 17.49 -22.43
C ARG A 224 -7.14 18.87 -22.60
N ASP A 225 -6.41 19.97 -22.80
CA ASP A 225 -5.59 20.17 -23.99
C ASP A 225 -4.40 21.12 -23.81
N ARG A 226 -3.40 20.79 -24.61
CA ARG A 226 -2.12 21.47 -24.87
C ARG A 226 -2.32 22.67 -25.82
N PHE A 227 -3.37 23.48 -25.63
CA PHE A 227 -3.85 24.42 -26.66
C PHE A 227 -4.01 25.90 -26.28
N LEU A 228 -3.66 26.32 -25.05
CA LEU A 228 -3.81 27.74 -24.63
C LEU A 228 -2.47 28.45 -24.37
N GLU A 229 -1.39 28.00 -25.02
CA GLU A 229 -0.10 28.73 -25.03
C GLU A 229 0.09 29.53 -26.33
N ALA A 230 -0.94 29.63 -27.19
CA ALA A 230 -0.83 30.25 -28.52
C ALA A 230 -1.60 31.56 -28.73
N ASP A 231 -2.39 32.04 -27.75
CA ASP A 231 -3.18 33.28 -27.89
C ASP A 231 -2.67 34.41 -26.98
N MET A 232 -1.36 34.46 -26.72
CA MET A 232 -0.73 35.62 -26.06
C MET A 232 0.51 36.13 -26.82
N GLU A 233 0.39 36.21 -28.14
CA GLU A 233 1.08 37.21 -28.98
C GLU A 233 0.06 38.16 -29.62
#